data_AF-A0A1X1A5F4-F1
#
_entry.id   AF-A0A1X1A5F4-F1
#
_cell.length_a   1.000
_cell.length_b   1.000
_cell.length_c   1.000
_cell.angle_alpha   90.00
_cell.angle_beta   90.00
_cell.angle_gamma   90.00
#
_symmetry.space_group_name_H-M   'P 1'
#
loop_
_entity.id
_entity.type
_entity.pdbx_description
1 polymer ?
#
loop_
_entity_poly.entity_id
_entity_poly.type
_entity_poly.pdbx_seq_one_letter_code
_entity_poly.pdbx_strand_id
1 'polypeptide(L)' 'MEFEGRSWSYRKWVIQYFNGSNFDEEEYFNATIEAEYLKLKGQVSEVEWRSMVRLANQSLLRDVVHD' A
#
# COMPACT_ATOMS: atom_id res chain seq x y z
N MET A 1 6.19 -12.93 4.04
CA MET A 1 5.44 -12.16 3.04
C MET A 1 5.84 -12.70 1.67
N GLU A 2 4.99 -13.51 1.04
CA GLU A 2 5.32 -14.15 -0.24
C GLU A 2 5.06 -13.17 -1.38
N PHE A 3 6.11 -12.81 -2.12
CA PHE A 3 6.05 -11.85 -3.21
C PHE A 3 6.18 -12.50 -4.61
N GLU A 4 6.13 -13.82 -4.69
CA GLU A 4 6.26 -14.53 -5.97
C GLU A 4 5.21 -14.04 -6.98
N GLY A 5 5.66 -13.72 -8.19
CA GLY A 5 4.82 -13.15 -9.24
C GLY A 5 4.44 -11.66 -9.10
N ARG A 6 4.87 -10.96 -8.03
CA ARG A 6 4.63 -9.52 -7.85
C ARG A 6 5.75 -8.66 -8.40
N SER A 7 5.40 -7.51 -8.98
CA SER A 7 6.31 -6.51 -9.52
C SER A 7 7.24 -5.96 -8.44
N TRP A 8 8.44 -5.54 -8.85
CA TRP A 8 9.39 -4.94 -7.92
C TRP A 8 8.83 -3.67 -7.26
N SER A 9 8.09 -2.86 -8.01
CA SER A 9 7.45 -1.65 -7.47
C SER A 9 6.41 -1.96 -6.39
N TYR A 10 5.62 -3.02 -6.57
CA TYR A 10 4.72 -3.48 -5.50
C TYR A 10 5.49 -3.84 -4.24
N ARG A 11 6.56 -4.65 -4.37
CA ARG A 11 7.38 -5.08 -3.22
C ARG A 11 7.99 -3.89 -2.49
N LYS A 12 8.55 -2.94 -3.24
CA LYS A 12 9.16 -1.74 -2.68
C LYS A 12 8.14 -0.89 -1.92
N TRP A 13 6.97 -0.66 -2.51
CA TRP A 13 5.89 0.07 -1.86
C TRP A 13 5.45 -0.60 -0.56
N VAL A 14 5.28 -1.93 -0.57
CA VAL A 14 4.92 -2.67 0.66
C VAL A 14 6.00 -2.51 1.73
N ILE A 15 7.28 -2.62 1.39
CA ILE A 15 8.37 -2.43 2.36
C ILE A 15 8.40 -1.01 2.92
N GLN A 16 8.16 -0.01 2.07
CA GLN A 16 8.22 1.40 2.43
C GLN A 16 7.13 1.77 3.44
N TYR A 17 5.92 1.26 3.25
CA TYR A 17 4.79 1.66 4.07
C TYR A 17 4.42 0.61 5.14
N PHE A 18 4.59 -0.69 4.88
CA PHE A 18 4.20 -1.76 5.80
C PHE A 18 5.41 -2.32 6.55
N ASN A 19 5.91 -1.50 7.48
CA ASN A 19 6.99 -1.85 8.42
C ASN A 19 6.46 -2.57 9.68
N GLY A 20 5.22 -2.32 10.10
CA GLY A 20 4.65 -2.91 11.32
C GLY A 20 3.87 -1.93 12.20
N SER A 21 3.85 -0.65 11.85
CA SER A 21 2.98 0.37 12.43
C SER A 21 1.67 0.53 11.64
N ASN A 22 0.61 0.99 12.32
CA ASN A 22 -0.57 1.53 11.67
C ASN A 22 -0.19 2.81 10.90
N PHE A 23 -1.00 3.18 9.92
CA PHE A 23 -0.83 4.44 9.21
C PHE A 23 -1.46 5.57 10.01
N ASP A 24 -0.77 6.69 10.10
CA ASP A 24 -1.46 7.97 10.29
C ASP A 24 -2.13 8.44 8.98
N GLU A 25 -2.90 9.53 9.04
CA GLU A 25 -3.60 10.07 7.87
C GLU A 25 -2.63 10.49 6.73
N GLU A 26 -1.44 10.98 7.07
CA GLU A 26 -0.43 11.42 6.10
C GLU A 26 0.21 10.21 5.39
N GLU A 27 0.58 9.18 6.15
CA GLU A 27 1.10 7.92 5.62
C GLU A 27 0.07 7.23 4.72
N TYR A 28 -1.21 7.22 5.12
CA TYR A 28 -2.29 6.73 4.28
C TYR A 28 -2.41 7.51 2.96
N PHE A 29 -2.39 8.83 3.02
CA PHE A 29 -2.47 9.68 1.84
C PHE A 29 -1.27 9.47 0.91
N ASN A 30 -0.06 9.42 1.46
CA ASN A 30 1.17 9.18 0.70
C ASN A 30 1.17 7.78 0.06
N ALA A 31 0.78 6.75 0.80
CA ALA A 31 0.71 5.38 0.31
C ALA A 31 -0.29 5.22 -0.85
N THR A 32 -1.45 5.86 -0.74
CA THR A 32 -2.48 5.83 -1.80
C THR A 32 -2.07 6.61 -3.04
N ILE A 33 -1.48 7.80 -2.90
CA ILE A 33 -0.94 8.56 -4.04
C ILE A 33 0.16 7.78 -4.75
N GLU A 34 1.10 7.18 -4.02
CA GLU A 34 2.17 6.40 -4.65
C GLU A 34 1.59 5.18 -5.40
N ALA A 35 0.57 4.52 -4.85
CA ALA A 35 -0.10 3.42 -5.52
C ALA A 35 -0.76 3.84 -6.84
N GLU A 36 -1.46 4.98 -6.86
CA GLU A 36 -2.03 5.57 -8.08
C GLU A 36 -0.95 5.91 -9.11
N TYR A 37 0.13 6.54 -8.66
CA TYR A 37 1.24 6.91 -9.53
C TYR A 37 1.88 5.68 -10.20
N LEU A 38 2.16 4.63 -9.42
CA LEU A 38 2.72 3.37 -9.92
C LEU A 38 1.79 2.69 -10.93
N LYS A 39 0.48 2.77 -10.71
CA LYS A 39 -0.54 2.24 -11.62
C LYS A 39 -0.57 3.02 -12.95
N LEU A 40 -0.56 4.35 -12.88
CA LEU A 40 -0.53 5.21 -14.07
C LEU A 40 0.74 5.03 -14.91
N LYS A 41 1.87 4.71 -14.27
CA LYS A 41 3.13 4.38 -14.96
C LYS A 41 3.19 2.95 -15.50
N GLY A 42 2.17 2.12 -15.25
CA GLY A 42 2.16 0.71 -15.65
C GLY A 42 3.20 -0.14 -14.91
N GLN A 43 3.72 0.31 -13.78
CA GLN A 43 4.73 -0.39 -12.98
C GLN A 43 4.12 -1.43 -12.03
N VAL A 44 2.80 -1.36 -11.85
CA VAL A 44 2.00 -2.36 -11.14
C VAL A 44 0.77 -2.71 -11.99
N SER A 45 0.36 -3.96 -11.93
CA SER A 45 -0.89 -4.44 -12.52
C SER A 45 -2.11 -3.88 -11.78
N GLU A 46 -3.29 -4.00 -12.40
CA GLU A 46 -4.58 -3.71 -11.75
C GLU A 46 -4.76 -4.48 -10.43
N VAL A 47 -4.38 -5.74 -10.41
CA VAL A 47 -4.53 -6.62 -9.24
C VAL A 47 -3.61 -6.17 -8.10
N GLU A 48 -2.40 -5.75 -8.42
CA GLU A 48 -1.43 -5.23 -7.44
C GLU A 48 -1.88 -3.90 -6.87
N TRP A 49 -2.29 -2.95 -7.73
CA TRP A 49 -2.84 -1.67 -7.29
C TRP A 49 -4.03 -1.86 -6.34
N ARG A 50 -5.01 -2.71 -6.69
CA ARG A 50 -6.13 -3.02 -5.78
C ARG A 50 -5.68 -3.61 -4.45
N SER A 51 -4.60 -4.39 -4.46
CA SER A 51 -4.03 -4.96 -3.23
C SER A 51 -3.36 -3.88 -2.38
N MET A 52 -2.65 -2.94 -2.99
CA MET A 52 -2.03 -1.79 -2.31
C MET A 52 -3.09 -0.92 -1.65
N VAL A 53 -4.14 -0.52 -2.38
CA VAL A 53 -5.25 0.27 -1.83
C VAL A 53 -5.94 -0.45 -0.67
N ARG A 54 -6.18 -1.76 -0.79
CA ARG A 54 -6.78 -2.55 0.30
C ARG A 54 -5.90 -2.55 1.54
N LEU A 55 -4.59 -2.74 1.36
CA LEU A 55 -3.64 -2.73 2.48
C LEU A 55 -3.62 -1.37 3.17
N ALA A 56 -3.59 -0.26 2.41
CA ALA A 56 -3.61 1.09 2.98
C ALA A 56 -4.88 1.35 3.80
N ASN A 57 -6.05 0.97 3.28
CA ASN A 57 -7.32 1.10 3.99
C ASN A 57 -7.34 0.28 5.30
N GLN A 58 -6.75 -0.92 5.30
CA GLN A 58 -6.67 -1.75 6.49
C GLN A 58 -5.76 -1.17 7.56
N SER A 59 -4.67 -0.49 7.18
CA SER A 59 -3.78 0.18 8.12
C SER A 59 -4.43 1.38 8.81
N LEU A 60 -5.25 2.15 8.08
CA LEU A 60 -5.98 3.29 8.65
C LEU A 60 -7.06 2.82 9.64
N LEU A 61 -7.83 1.79 9.28
CA LEU A 61 -8.93 1.28 10.11
C LEU A 61 -8.47 0.64 11.43
N ARG A 62 -7.22 0.19 11.53
CA ARG A 62 -6.68 -0.38 12.77
C ARG A 62 -6.42 0.66 13.85
N ASP A 63 -6.25 1.93 13.48
CA ASP A 63 -6.10 3.02 14.44
C ASP A 63 -7.46 3.44 15.03
N VAL A 64 -8.50 3.47 14.19
CA VAL A 64 -9.84 3.96 14.56
C VAL A 64 -10.58 3.03 15.54
N VAL A 65 -10.19 1.75 15.65
CA VAL A 65 -10.87 0.76 16.52
C VAL A 65 -10.33 0.77 17.95
N HIS A 66 -9.28 1.54 18.25
CA HIS A 66 -8.65 1.59 19.57
C HIS A 66 -8.89 2.88 20.38
N ASP A 67 -9.75 3.79 19.92
CA ASP A 67 -10.21 4.98 20.66
C ASP A 67 -11.55 4.75 21.39
#